data_AF-A0A3D0VNA4-F1
#
_entry.id   AF-A0A3D0VNA4-F1
#
_cell.length_a   1.000
_cell.length_b   1.000
_cell.length_c   1.000
_cell.angle_alpha   90.00
_cell.angle_beta   90.00
_cell.angle_gamma   90.00
#
_symmetry.space_group_name_H-M   'P 1'
#
loop_
_entity.id
_entity.type
_entity.pdbx_description
1 polymer ?
#
loop_
_entity_poly.entity_id
_entity_poly.type
_entity_poly.pdbx_seq_one_letter_code
_entity_poly.pdbx_strand_id
1 'polypeptide(L)' 'MSQQMLAEKSGVSLGSVKRFEQLGLISLQHLLHIAVALNAAEDFIQLFSQPHYESIDALVKLKMAENRKRVRRK' A
#
# COMPACT_ATOMS: atom_id res chain seq x y z
N MET A 1 -3.35 14.47 15.76
CA MET A 1 -2.39 15.29 15.01
C MET A 1 -3.17 16.29 14.17
N SER A 2 -2.81 17.57 14.13
CA SER A 2 -3.48 18.55 13.27
C SER A 2 -2.95 18.48 11.83
N GLN A 3 -3.70 19.01 10.86
CA GLN A 3 -3.26 19.11 9.45
C GLN A 3 -1.94 19.88 9.31
N GLN A 4 -1.77 20.93 10.11
CA GLN A 4 -0.54 21.74 10.11
C GLN A 4 0.65 20.94 10.66
N MET A 5 0.46 20.22 11.77
CA MET A 5 1.50 19.34 12.30
C MET A 5 1.85 18.21 11.31
N LEU A 6 0.86 17.65 10.61
CA LEU A 6 1.11 16.62 9.60
C LEU A 6 1.92 17.17 8.42
N ALA A 7 1.56 18.37 7.93
CA ALA A 7 2.28 19.05 6.87
C ALA A 7 3.75 19.29 7.25
N GLU A 8 3.99 19.83 8.45
CA GLU A 8 5.34 20.06 8.98
C GLU A 8 6.12 18.75 9.13
N LYS A 9 5.52 17.72 9.73
CA LYS A 9 6.19 16.43 9.98
C LYS A 9 6.50 15.64 8.70
N SER A 10 5.63 15.74 7.69
CA SER A 10 5.80 15.01 6.41
C SER A 10 6.58 15.80 5.35
N GLY A 11 6.82 17.10 5.55
CA GLY A 11 7.38 17.98 4.53
C GLY A 11 6.44 18.20 3.33
N VAL A 12 5.15 17.87 3.47
CA VAL A 12 4.12 18.06 2.44
C VAL A 12 3.40 19.37 2.71
N SER A 13 3.08 20.13 1.66
CA SER A 13 2.36 21.41 1.84
C SER A 13 1.00 21.21 2.51
N LEU A 14 0.57 22.17 3.34
CA LEU A 14 -0.74 22.14 3.98
C LEU A 14 -1.89 22.05 2.96
N GLY A 15 -1.75 22.70 1.80
CA GLY A 15 -2.73 22.62 0.72
C GLY A 15 -2.85 21.21 0.13
N SER A 16 -1.72 20.50 0.00
CA SER A 16 -1.71 19.09 -0.43
C SER A 16 -2.33 18.16 0.60
N VAL A 17 -2.05 18.36 1.89
CA VAL A 17 -2.68 17.60 2.99
C VAL A 17 -4.20 17.81 2.98
N LYS A 18 -4.67 19.06 2.91
CA LYS A 18 -6.10 19.37 2.82
C LYS A 18 -6.77 18.73 1.61
N ARG A 19 -6.16 18.85 0.42
CA ARG A 19 -6.69 18.25 -0.81
C ARG A 19 -6.78 16.72 -0.69
N PHE A 20 -5.77 16.09 -0.10
CA PHE A 20 -5.77 14.65 0.13
C PHE A 20 -6.91 14.24 1.06
N GLU A 21 -7.05 14.89 2.22
CA GLU A 21 -8.10 14.53 3.20
C GLU A 21 -9.52 14.83 2.69
N GLN A 22 -9.69 15.89 1.89
CA GLN A 22 -11.01 16.31 1.40
C GLN A 22 -11.45 15.59 0.13
N LEU A 23 -10.53 15.35 -0.81
CA LEU A 23 -10.84 14.86 -2.16
C LEU A 23 -10.17 13.53 -2.48
N GLY A 24 -9.27 13.03 -1.63
CA GLY A 24 -8.46 11.84 -1.91
C GLY A 24 -7.34 12.07 -2.94
N LEU A 25 -7.06 13.32 -3.33
CA LEU A 25 -6.14 13.63 -4.43
C LEU A 25 -4.76 14.05 -3.91
N ILE A 26 -3.73 13.27 -4.23
CA ILE A 26 -2.33 13.49 -3.84
C ILE A 26 -1.38 12.81 -4.85
N SER A 27 -0.11 13.24 -4.90
CA SER A 27 0.93 12.49 -5.62
C SER A 27 1.39 11.29 -4.79
N LEU A 28 1.87 10.24 -5.46
CA LEU A 28 2.41 9.05 -4.77
C LEU A 28 3.57 9.40 -3.82
N GLN A 29 4.46 10.32 -4.23
CA GLN A 29 5.58 10.77 -3.40
C GLN A 29 5.10 11.40 -2.09
N HIS A 30 4.15 12.33 -2.15
CA HIS A 30 3.64 12.98 -0.95
C HIS A 30 2.82 12.01 -0.07
N LEU A 31 2.13 11.05 -0.68
CA LEU A 31 1.46 9.99 0.06
C LEU A 31 2.46 9.14 0.86
N LEU A 32 3.60 8.79 0.24
CA LEU A 32 4.66 8.04 0.91
C LEU A 32 5.30 8.84 2.05
N HIS A 33 5.55 10.14 1.85
CA HIS A 33 6.03 11.02 2.91
C HIS A 33 5.07 11.09 4.11
N ILE A 34 3.76 11.17 3.85
CA ILE A 34 2.73 11.12 4.89
C ILE A 34 2.74 9.76 5.60
N ALA A 35 2.84 8.65 4.87
CA ALA A 35 2.90 7.31 5.44
C ALA A 35 4.12 7.14 6.39
N VAL A 36 5.30 7.63 5.99
CA VAL A 36 6.50 7.62 6.84
C VAL A 36 6.30 8.51 8.08
N ALA A 37 5.76 9.72 7.91
CA ALA A 37 5.49 10.63 9.04
C ALA A 37 4.49 10.05 10.06
N LEU A 38 3.59 9.18 9.61
CA LEU A 38 2.61 8.47 10.44
C LEU A 38 3.13 7.14 10.99
N ASN A 39 4.36 6.74 10.66
CA ASN A 39 4.91 5.42 10.96
C ASN A 39 4.06 4.27 10.38
N ALA A 40 3.42 4.51 9.24
CA ALA A 40 2.55 3.58 8.51
C ALA A 40 3.21 3.06 7.22
N ALA A 41 4.53 3.12 7.13
CA ALA A 41 5.25 2.68 5.93
C ALA A 41 5.10 1.17 5.68
N GLU A 42 5.10 0.35 6.74
CA GLU A 42 4.88 -1.09 6.63
C GLU A 42 3.46 -1.39 6.12
N ASP A 43 2.44 -0.76 6.71
CA ASP A 43 1.05 -0.89 6.25
C ASP A 43 0.90 -0.49 4.78
N PHE A 44 1.64 0.53 4.35
CA PHE A 44 1.65 0.98 2.97
C PHE A 44 2.27 -0.06 2.02
N ILE A 45 3.32 -0.76 2.44
CA ILE A 45 3.91 -1.87 1.67
C ILE A 45 2.90 -3.03 1.57
N GLN A 46 2.19 -3.31 2.67
CA GLN A 46 1.20 -4.39 2.74
C GLN A 46 0.00 -4.18 1.81
N LEU A 47 -0.32 -2.93 1.41
CA LEU A 47 -1.36 -2.64 0.39
C LEU A 47 -1.12 -3.39 -0.93
N PHE A 48 0.15 -3.66 -1.25
CA PHE A 48 0.56 -4.32 -2.50
C PHE A 48 1.11 -5.74 -2.26
N SER A 49 0.86 -6.32 -1.08
CA SER A 49 1.40 -7.63 -0.69
C SER A 49 0.74 -8.81 -1.42
N GLN A 50 -0.44 -8.61 -1.99
CA GLN A 50 -1.08 -9.67 -2.76
C GLN A 50 -0.29 -9.94 -4.05
N PRO A 51 -0.03 -11.22 -4.38
CA PRO A 51 0.68 -11.56 -5.60
C PRO A 51 -0.08 -10.98 -6.79
N HIS A 52 0.58 -10.08 -7.51
CA HIS A 52 0.11 -9.64 -8.80
C HIS A 52 0.16 -10.83 -9.74
N TYR A 53 -1.00 -11.38 -10.10
CA TYR A 53 -1.06 -12.43 -11.11
C TYR A 53 -0.84 -11.78 -12.47
N GLU A 54 0.31 -12.04 -13.08
CA GLU A 54 0.61 -11.54 -14.43
C GLU A 54 -0.39 -12.05 -15.48
N SER A 55 -1.06 -13.19 -15.22
CA SER A 55 -2.14 -13.72 -16.05
C SER A 55 -3.04 -14.70 -15.30
N ILE A 56 -4.21 -14.99 -15.88
CA ILE A 56 -5.10 -16.06 -15.41
C ILE A 56 -4.37 -17.41 -15.41
N ASP A 57 -3.55 -17.68 -16.44
CA ASP A 57 -2.74 -18.91 -16.49
C ASP A 57 -1.73 -19.01 -15.34
N ALA A 58 -1.11 -17.90 -14.94
CA ALA A 58 -0.22 -17.85 -13.78
C ALA A 58 -0.96 -18.19 -12.48
N LEU A 59 -2.18 -17.66 -12.31
CA LEU A 59 -3.07 -17.98 -11.18
C LEU A 59 -3.45 -19.48 -11.15
N VAL A 60 -3.82 -20.05 -12.30
CA VAL A 60 -4.19 -21.47 -12.41
C VAL A 60 -3.01 -22.38 -12.03
N LYS A 61 -1.81 -22.09 -12.54
CA LYS A 61 -0.58 -22.85 -12.22
C LYS A 61 -0.25 -22.82 -10.72
N LEU A 62 -0.37 -21.66 -10.08
CA LEU A 62 -0.13 -21.51 -8.64
C LEU A 62 -1.10 -22.38 -7.82
N LYS A 63 -2.41 -22.31 -8.11
CA LYS A 63 -3.42 -23.13 -7.42
C LYS A 63 -3.17 -24.64 -7.60
N MET A 64 -2.74 -25.07 -8.79
CA MET A 64 -2.40 -26.48 -9.02
C MET A 64 -1.16 -26.91 -8.22
N ALA A 65 -0.15 -26.05 -8.08
CA ALA A 65 1.05 -26.34 -7.30
C ALA A 65 0.77 -26.45 -5.79
N GLU A 66 -0.10 -25.59 -5.24
CA GLU A 66 -0.51 -25.67 -3.83
C GLU A 66 -1.25 -26.97 -3.50
N ASN A 67 -2.16 -27.41 -4.36
CA ASN A 67 -2.91 -28.65 -4.18
C ASN A 67 -1.98 -29.88 -4.14
N ARG A 68 -0.95 -29.91 -5.00
CA ARG A 68 0.05 -31.00 -5.01
C ARG A 68 0.88 -31.04 -3.72
N LYS A 69 1.22 -29.88 -3.15
CA LYS A 69 1.96 -29.80 -1.87
C LYS A 69 1.15 -30.34 -0.69
N ARG A 70 -0.18 -30.13 -0.69
CA ARG A 70 -1.08 -30.64 0.37
C ARG A 70 -1.25 -32.16 0.33
N VAL A 71 -1.31 -32.73 -0.88
CA VAL A 71 -1.41 -34.20 -1.06
C VAL A 71 -0.14 -34.92 -0.57
N ARG A 72 1.05 -34.35 -0.80
CA ARG A 72 2.33 -34.93 -0.34
C ARG A 72 2.56 -34.88 1.17
N ARG A 73 1.81 -34.06 1.90
CA ARG A 73 1.97 -33.84 3.34
C ARG A 73 1.02 -34.71 4.19
N LYS A 74 0.08 -35.39 3.53
CA LYS A 74 -0.76 -36.46 4.08
C LYS A 74 -0.15 -37.81 3.74
#